data_AF-A0A7W9D3M8-F1
#
_entry.id   AF-A0A7W9D3M8-F1
#
_cell.length_a   1.000
_cell.length_b   1.000
_cell.length_c   1.000
_cell.angle_alpha   90.00
_cell.angle_beta   90.00
_cell.angle_gamma   90.00
#
_symmetry.space_group_name_H-M   'P 1'
#
loop_
_entity.id
_entity.type
_entity.pdbx_description
1 polymer ?
#
loop_
_entity_poly.entity_id
_entity_poly.type
_entity_poly.pdbx_seq_one_letter_code
_entity_poly.pdbx_strand_id
1 'polypeptide(L)'
;MLTTDRECRRGGERFAMPTLGEIEGKLIVSEVVAANCLRQLLAGPEAEPLSSIRRGIKQSLQKRCKKSGLCGEDTDAAMEYAFQLLDAAVDAVANQPKLDSNGRETVHQPDRVAAPPQ
;
A
#
# COMPACT_ATOMS: atom_id res chain seq x y z
N MET A 1 31.81 1.41 10.01
CA MET A 1 30.39 1.81 9.91
C MET A 1 30.37 3.32 9.69
N LEU A 2 29.78 3.81 8.61
CA LEU A 2 29.75 5.24 8.29
C LEU A 2 28.59 5.89 9.04
N THR A 3 28.88 6.46 10.19
CA THR A 3 27.90 7.22 10.98
C THR A 3 27.55 8.48 10.19
N THR A 4 26.28 8.63 9.81
CA THR A 4 25.81 9.84 9.10
C THR A 4 25.27 10.85 10.11
N ASP A 5 25.35 12.15 9.80
CA ASP A 5 24.94 13.26 10.68
C ASP A 5 23.51 13.11 11.26
N ARG A 6 22.64 12.37 10.54
CA ARG A 6 21.27 12.04 10.96
C ARG A 6 21.21 11.09 12.17
N GLU A 7 22.15 10.16 12.29
CA GLU A 7 22.21 9.20 13.42
C GLU A 7 22.67 9.88 14.72
N CYS A 8 23.38 11.01 14.62
CA CYS A 8 23.84 11.79 15.78
C CYS A 8 22.78 12.76 16.33
N ARG A 9 21.64 12.94 15.65
CA ARG A 9 20.55 13.80 16.16
C ARG A 9 19.73 13.05 17.20
N ARG A 10 19.32 13.74 18.27
CA ARG A 10 18.48 13.18 19.34
C ARG A 10 17.15 12.67 18.73
N GLY A 11 16.93 11.36 18.76
CA GLY A 11 15.80 10.69 18.09
C GLY A 11 16.12 10.03 16.75
N GLY A 12 17.39 10.03 16.31
CA GLY A 12 17.88 9.33 15.12
C GLY A 12 17.61 7.83 15.15
N GLU A 13 17.49 7.22 16.34
CA GLU A 13 17.04 5.83 16.54
C GLU A 13 15.66 5.56 15.91
N ARG A 14 14.76 6.56 15.87
CA ARG A 14 13.42 6.44 15.25
C ARG A 14 13.44 6.67 13.74
N PHE A 15 14.57 7.09 13.20
CA PHE A 15 14.78 7.42 11.80
C PHE A 15 16.05 6.75 11.26
N ALA A 16 16.38 5.56 11.80
CA ALA A 16 17.47 4.76 11.28
C ALA A 16 17.29 4.61 9.77
N MET A 17 18.39 4.80 9.03
CA MET A 17 18.36 4.62 7.59
C MET A 17 18.00 3.16 7.31
N PRO A 18 16.94 2.89 6.53
CA PRO A 18 16.60 1.51 6.21
C PRO A 18 17.79 0.88 5.50
N THR A 19 18.09 -0.35 5.90
CA THR A 19 19.10 -1.19 5.24
C THR A 19 18.69 -1.43 3.79
N LEU A 20 19.67 -1.72 2.94
CA LEU A 20 19.40 -2.08 1.55
C LEU A 20 18.41 -3.25 1.45
N GLY A 21 18.56 -4.26 2.32
CA GLY A 21 17.67 -5.41 2.37
C GLY A 21 16.22 -5.04 2.73
N GLU A 22 15.99 -4.10 3.64
CA GLU A 22 14.64 -3.62 3.97
C GLU A 22 14.00 -2.87 2.78
N ILE A 23 14.79 -2.07 2.06
CA ILE A 23 14.33 -1.38 0.84
C ILE A 23 13.96 -2.42 -0.23
N GLU A 24 14.84 -3.37 -0.51
CA GLU A 24 14.61 -4.44 -1.48
C GLU A 24 13.38 -5.27 -1.13
N GLY A 25 13.23 -5.65 0.15
CA GLY A 25 12.07 -6.40 0.64
C GLY A 25 10.75 -5.65 0.40
N LYS A 26 10.70 -4.34 0.71
CA LYS A 26 9.52 -3.52 0.46
C LYS A 26 9.21 -3.39 -1.03
N LEU A 27 10.22 -3.19 -1.88
CA LEU A 27 10.06 -3.12 -3.33
C LEU A 27 9.48 -4.43 -3.91
N ILE A 28 9.97 -5.58 -3.45
CA ILE A 28 9.45 -6.90 -3.83
C ILE A 28 7.97 -7.03 -3.46
N VAL A 29 7.59 -6.61 -2.25
CA VAL A 29 6.19 -6.66 -1.83
C VAL A 29 5.33 -5.73 -2.70
N SER A 30 5.78 -4.50 -2.95
CA SER A 30 5.08 -3.56 -3.83
C SER A 30 4.89 -4.10 -5.25
N GLU A 31 5.91 -4.74 -5.82
CA GLU A 31 5.83 -5.41 -7.13
C GLU A 31 4.74 -6.50 -7.12
N VAL A 32 4.69 -7.33 -6.06
CA VAL A 32 3.69 -8.39 -5.94
C VAL A 32 2.28 -7.82 -5.84
N VAL A 33 2.07 -6.77 -5.05
CA VAL A 33 0.77 -6.09 -4.93
C VAL A 33 0.36 -5.52 -6.28
N ALA A 34 1.22 -4.72 -6.92
CA ALA A 34 0.96 -4.09 -8.21
C ALA A 34 0.64 -5.11 -9.30
N ALA A 35 1.42 -6.19 -9.40
CA ALA A 35 1.21 -7.24 -10.39
C ALA A 35 -0.13 -7.97 -10.19
N ASN A 36 -0.56 -8.21 -8.95
CA ASN A 36 -1.86 -8.82 -8.69
C ASN A 36 -3.02 -7.89 -9.04
N CYS A 37 -2.93 -6.60 -8.69
CA CYS A 37 -3.92 -5.59 -9.08
C CYS A 37 -4.02 -5.46 -10.60
N LEU A 38 -2.87 -5.38 -11.30
CA LEU A 38 -2.84 -5.27 -12.75
C LEU A 38 -3.39 -6.52 -13.44
N ARG A 39 -3.10 -7.72 -12.93
CA ARG A 39 -3.70 -8.97 -13.46
C ARG A 39 -5.23 -8.92 -13.41
N GLN A 40 -5.82 -8.40 -12.33
CA GLN A 40 -7.27 -8.25 -12.28
C GLN A 40 -7.78 -7.20 -13.24
N LEU A 41 -7.10 -6.05 -13.35
CA LEU A 41 -7.47 -5.03 -14.33
C LEU A 41 -7.48 -5.58 -15.76
N LEU A 42 -6.55 -6.48 -16.08
CA LEU A 42 -6.43 -7.13 -17.38
C LEU A 42 -7.39 -8.31 -17.57
N ALA A 43 -7.96 -8.87 -16.50
CA ALA A 43 -8.87 -10.02 -16.57
C ALA A 43 -10.27 -9.67 -17.10
N GLY A 44 -10.61 -8.38 -17.20
CA GLY A 44 -11.85 -7.90 -17.83
C GLY A 44 -12.67 -6.98 -16.93
N PRO A 45 -13.86 -6.55 -17.40
CA PRO A 45 -14.70 -5.55 -16.72
C PRO A 45 -15.40 -6.08 -15.46
N GLU A 46 -15.39 -7.39 -15.25
CA GLU A 46 -15.87 -7.98 -13.99
C GLU A 46 -14.85 -7.68 -12.90
N ALA A 47 -15.19 -6.72 -12.04
CA ALA A 47 -14.39 -6.37 -10.89
C ALA A 47 -14.33 -7.57 -9.93
N GLU A 48 -13.24 -8.33 -10.00
CA GLU A 48 -12.98 -9.36 -9.01
C GLU A 48 -13.01 -8.74 -7.60
N PRO A 49 -13.70 -9.37 -6.63
CA PRO A 49 -13.75 -8.86 -5.27
C PRO A 49 -12.34 -8.59 -4.72
N LEU A 50 -12.17 -7.53 -3.93
CA LEU A 50 -10.89 -7.21 -3.27
C LEU A 50 -10.30 -8.43 -2.50
N SER A 51 -11.17 -9.32 -2.02
CA SER A 51 -10.78 -10.60 -1.41
C SER A 51 -10.03 -11.54 -2.35
N SER A 52 -10.36 -11.56 -3.66
CA SER A 52 -9.62 -12.31 -4.67
C SER A 52 -8.22 -11.73 -4.89
N ILE A 53 -8.07 -10.40 -4.93
CA ILE A 53 -6.76 -9.73 -4.99
C ILE A 53 -5.91 -10.09 -3.78
N ARG A 54 -6.48 -9.94 -2.56
CA ARG A 54 -5.79 -10.29 -1.31
C ARG A 54 -5.33 -11.75 -1.29
N ARG A 55 -6.16 -12.67 -1.78
CA ARG A 55 -5.81 -14.10 -1.91
C ARG A 55 -4.64 -14.31 -2.88
N GLY A 56 -4.65 -13.65 -4.04
CA GLY A 56 -3.57 -13.73 -5.02
C GLY A 56 -2.23 -13.18 -4.49
N ILE A 57 -2.28 -12.06 -3.77
CA ILE A 57 -1.12 -11.47 -3.08
C ILE A 57 -0.57 -12.45 -2.04
N LYS A 58 -1.43 -12.99 -1.16
CA LYS A 58 -1.03 -13.96 -0.14
C LYS A 58 -0.30 -15.16 -0.75
N GLN A 59 -0.87 -15.78 -1.77
CA GLN A 59 -0.26 -16.94 -2.43
C GLN A 59 1.08 -16.58 -3.10
N SER A 60 1.14 -15.41 -3.75
CA SER A 60 2.35 -14.93 -4.43
C SER A 60 3.48 -14.67 -3.44
N LEU A 61 3.19 -14.01 -2.31
CA LEU A 61 4.18 -13.72 -1.27
C LEU A 61 4.64 -14.99 -0.57
N GLN A 62 3.72 -15.85 -0.13
CA GLN A 62 4.10 -17.13 0.50
C GLN A 62 5.03 -17.96 -0.40
N LYS A 63 4.75 -18.00 -1.72
CA LYS A 63 5.62 -18.67 -2.69
C LYS A 63 7.00 -17.99 -2.81
N ARG A 64 7.05 -16.65 -2.89
CA ARG A 64 8.31 -15.90 -3.00
C ARG A 64 9.15 -15.99 -1.72
N CYS A 65 8.54 -15.82 -0.55
CA CYS A 65 9.21 -15.93 0.74
C CYS A 65 9.76 -17.34 0.97
N LYS A 66 8.96 -18.38 0.69
CA LYS A 66 9.43 -19.78 0.76
C LYS A 66 10.61 -20.04 -0.18
N LYS A 67 10.56 -19.53 -1.42
CA LYS A 67 11.67 -19.67 -2.39
C LYS A 67 12.95 -18.97 -1.91
N SER A 68 12.80 -17.89 -1.16
CA SER A 68 13.91 -17.09 -0.63
C SER A 68 14.41 -17.57 0.73
N GLY A 69 13.84 -18.66 1.27
CA GLY A 69 14.24 -19.22 2.56
C GLY A 69 13.87 -18.35 3.76
N LEU A 70 12.90 -17.43 3.61
CA LEU A 70 12.44 -16.58 4.71
C LEU A 70 11.67 -17.41 5.75
N CYS A 71 11.79 -17.02 7.01
CA CYS A 71 11.07 -17.67 8.09
C CYS A 71 9.58 -17.30 8.10
N GLY A 72 8.82 -17.90 9.01
CA GLY A 72 7.40 -17.60 9.17
C GLY A 72 7.16 -16.14 9.55
N GLU A 73 7.91 -15.63 10.53
CA GLU A 73 7.77 -14.25 11.02
C GLU A 73 8.05 -13.21 9.93
N ASP A 74 9.12 -13.39 9.15
CA ASP A 74 9.44 -12.52 8.01
C ASP A 74 8.35 -12.58 6.93
N THR A 75 7.78 -13.76 6.70
CA THR A 75 6.67 -13.95 5.75
C THR A 75 5.41 -13.24 6.23
N ASP A 76 5.12 -13.31 7.52
CA ASP A 76 3.97 -12.65 8.14
C ASP A 76 4.12 -11.13 8.10
N ALA A 77 5.31 -10.61 8.40
CA ALA A 77 5.62 -9.18 8.29
C ALA A 77 5.48 -8.67 6.84
N ALA A 78 5.95 -9.45 5.85
CA ALA A 78 5.77 -9.12 4.44
C ALA A 78 4.29 -9.13 4.02
N MET A 79 3.49 -10.07 4.52
CA MET A 79 2.04 -10.12 4.26
C MET A 79 1.31 -8.93 4.88
N GLU A 80 1.65 -8.56 6.12
CA GLU A 80 1.05 -7.42 6.79
C GLU A 80 1.34 -6.13 6.02
N TYR A 81 2.60 -5.89 5.64
CA TYR A 81 2.99 -4.74 4.83
C TYR A 81 2.24 -4.70 3.49
N ALA A 82 2.07 -5.85 2.83
CA ALA A 82 1.35 -5.93 1.56
C ALA A 82 -0.12 -5.53 1.67
N PHE A 83 -0.80 -5.95 2.75
CA PHE A 83 -2.20 -5.60 2.96
C PHE A 83 -2.37 -4.15 3.40
N GLN A 84 -1.49 -3.63 4.25
CA GLN A 84 -1.48 -2.20 4.57
C GLN A 84 -1.28 -1.35 3.32
N LEU A 85 -0.36 -1.75 2.43
CA LEU A 85 -0.13 -1.05 1.17
C LEU A 85 -1.35 -1.10 0.25
N LEU A 86 -1.99 -2.27 0.12
CA LEU A 86 -3.21 -2.42 -0.69
C LEU A 86 -4.35 -1.56 -0.14
N ASP A 87 -4.57 -1.60 1.17
CA ASP A 87 -5.65 -0.85 1.83
C ASP A 87 -5.44 0.65 1.69
N ALA A 88 -4.21 1.12 1.92
CA ALA A 88 -3.86 2.52 1.68
C ALA A 88 -4.07 2.94 0.21
N ALA A 89 -3.78 2.07 -0.76
CA ALA A 89 -4.02 2.35 -2.16
C ALA A 89 -5.52 2.39 -2.50
N VAL A 90 -6.32 1.49 -1.92
CA VAL A 90 -7.78 1.50 -2.05
C VAL A 90 -8.36 2.77 -1.47
N ASP A 91 -7.95 3.16 -0.27
CA ASP A 91 -8.38 4.39 0.39
C ASP A 91 -7.97 5.62 -0.41
N ALA A 92 -6.75 5.64 -0.95
CA ALA A 92 -6.29 6.72 -1.81
C ALA A 92 -7.21 6.85 -3.03
N VAL A 93 -7.51 5.77 -3.74
CA VAL A 93 -8.40 5.80 -4.91
C VAL A 93 -9.83 6.18 -4.55
N ALA A 94 -10.35 5.70 -3.41
CA ALA A 94 -11.71 6.03 -2.95
C ALA A 94 -11.87 7.51 -2.58
N ASN A 95 -10.81 8.13 -2.07
CA ASN A 95 -10.81 9.53 -1.63
C ASN A 95 -10.34 10.53 -2.71
N GLN A 96 -9.97 10.06 -3.92
CA GLN A 96 -9.63 10.96 -5.02
C GLN A 96 -10.92 11.60 -5.57
N PRO A 97 -10.94 12.93 -5.79
CA PRO A 97 -12.02 13.56 -6.53
C PRO A 97 -12.10 12.92 -7.90
N LYS A 98 -13.30 12.48 -8.30
CA LYS A 98 -13.51 11.96 -9.65
C LYS A 98 -13.27 13.11 -10.62
N LEU A 99 -12.14 13.08 -11.32
CA LEU A 99 -11.88 13.95 -12.45
C LEU A 99 -12.96 13.67 -13.51
N ASP A 100 -13.85 14.63 -13.73
CA ASP A 100 -14.70 14.62 -14.91
C ASP A 100 -13.85 14.70 -16.18
N SER A 101 -14.43 14.29 -17.31
CA SER A 101 -13.77 14.19 -18.62
C SER A 101 -13.13 15.48 -19.14
N ASN A 102 -13.31 16.61 -18.43
CA ASN A 102 -12.73 17.92 -18.70
C ASN A 102 -11.62 18.36 -17.73
N GLY A 103 -11.19 17.51 -16.78
CA GLY A 103 -10.06 17.81 -15.90
C GLY A 103 -10.32 18.91 -14.87
N ARG A 104 -11.57 19.13 -14.45
CA ARG A 104 -11.90 20.03 -13.34
C ARG A 104 -12.08 19.21 -12.06
N GLU A 105 -11.57 19.72 -10.94
CA GLU A 105 -11.81 19.08 -9.65
C GLU A 105 -13.24 19.40 -9.21
N THR A 106 -14.09 18.39 -9.03
CA THR A 106 -15.39 18.59 -8.39
C THR A 106 -15.17 18.83 -6.90
N VAL A 107 -15.22 20.09 -6.49
CA VAL A 107 -15.19 20.49 -5.07
C VAL A 107 -16.38 19.84 -4.36
N HIS A 108 -16.11 18.99 -3.36
CA HIS A 108 -17.15 18.54 -2.43
C HIS A 108 -17.70 19.77 -1.70
N GLN A 109 -18.95 20.11 -1.99
CA GLN A 109 -19.69 21.14 -1.27
C GLN A 109 -20.06 20.56 0.11
N PRO A 110 -19.57 21.13 1.23
CA PRO A 110 -19.96 20.64 2.55
C PRO A 110 -21.45 20.87 2.77
N ASP A 111 -22.12 19.87 3.33
CA ASP A 111 -23.53 19.91 3.69
C ASP A 111 -23.84 21.19 4.49
N ARG A 112 -24.79 21.97 3.98
CA ARG A 112 -25.33 23.16 4.65
C ARG A 112 -25.79 22.76 6.05
N VAL A 113 -25.11 23.27 7.07
CA VAL A 113 -25.56 23.24 8.45
C VAL A 113 -26.95 23.88 8.52
N ALA A 114 -27.95 23.09 8.86
CA ALA A 114 -29.31 23.56 9.09
C ALA A 114 -29.32 24.56 10.24
N ALA A 115 -29.89 25.75 10.00
CA ALA A 115 -30.03 26.80 11.02
C ALA A 115 -30.95 26.34 12.16
N PRO A 116 -30.66 26.73 13.42
CA PRO A 116 -31.48 26.35 14.57
C PRO A 116 -32.83 27.11 14.57
N PRO A 117 -33.92 26.48 15.05
CA PRO A 117 -35.24 27.12 15.17
C PRO A 117 -35.27 28.18 16.27
N GLN A 118 -36.08 29.23 16.06
CA GLN A 118 -36.33 30.35 16.97
C GLN A 118 -37.21 29.97 18.17
#